data_AF-A0A923I7X1-F1
#
_entry.id   AF-A0A923I7X1-F1
#
_cell.length_a   1.000
_cell.length_b   1.000
_cell.length_c   1.000
_cell.angle_alpha   90.00
_cell.angle_beta   90.00
_cell.angle_gamma   90.00
#
_symmetry.space_group_name_H-M   'P 1'
#
loop_
_entity.id
_entity.type
_entity.pdbx_description
1 polymer ?
#
loop_
_entity_poly.entity_id
_entity_poly.type
_entity_poly.pdbx_seq_one_letter_code
_entity_poly.pdbx_strand_id
1 'polypeptide(L)'
;HWVRRFQLRGADGLDKKYSHYSAEFKLSVLQHMWLNRLSYQETALLYDIRNKSIVSAWEQSYHSGGIPALTPRPRGRPNVMSPFK
;
A
#
# COMPACT_ATOMS: atom_id res chain seq x y z
N HIS A 1 16.82 -1.33 -20.16
CA HIS A 1 16.28 -0.56 -21.30
C HIS A 1 15.13 0.37 -20.83
N TRP A 2 15.46 1.41 -20.06
CA TRP A 2 14.50 2.33 -19.41
C TRP A 2 14.24 3.61 -20.23
N VAL A 3 15.17 3.94 -21.12
CA VAL A 3 15.21 5.19 -21.88
C VAL A 3 14.06 5.30 -22.91
N ARG A 4 13.59 4.18 -23.48
CA ARG A 4 12.54 4.19 -24.52
C ARG A 4 11.13 4.45 -23.98
N ARG A 5 10.88 4.26 -22.68
CA ARG A 5 9.57 4.52 -22.06
C ARG A 5 9.37 5.99 -21.68
N PHE A 6 10.45 6.75 -21.58
CA PHE A 6 10.44 8.14 -21.16
C PHE A 6 9.95 9.08 -22.28
N GLN A 7 10.26 8.77 -23.54
CA GLN A 7 9.99 9.68 -24.67
C GLN A 7 8.53 9.75 -25.13
N LEU A 8 7.67 8.79 -24.77
CA LEU A 8 6.28 8.75 -25.25
C LEU A 8 5.24 9.34 -24.28
N ARG A 9 5.60 9.57 -23.00
CA ARG A 9 4.61 9.96 -21.96
C ARG A 9 5.10 11.00 -20.95
N GLY A 10 6.23 11.67 -21.18
CA GLY A 10 6.76 12.66 -20.26
C GLY A 10 6.86 12.15 -18.81
N ALA A 11 6.91 13.08 -17.84
CA ALA A 11 7.02 12.79 -16.42
C ALA A 11 5.84 11.97 -15.81
N ASP A 12 4.74 11.84 -16.55
CA ASP A 12 3.54 11.08 -16.15
C ASP A 12 3.72 9.55 -16.27
N GLY A 13 4.68 9.11 -17.09
CA GLY A 13 4.98 7.67 -17.30
C GLY A 13 5.78 6.99 -16.19
N LEU A 14 6.19 7.74 -15.15
CA LEU A 14 6.92 7.25 -13.97
C LEU A 14 6.06 7.27 -12.71
N ASP A 15 4.79 7.65 -12.79
CA ASP A 15 3.83 7.36 -11.74
C ASP A 15 3.61 5.84 -11.77
N LYS A 16 4.42 5.14 -10.97
CA LYS A 16 4.03 3.83 -10.48
C LYS A 16 2.59 4.04 -10.02
N LYS A 17 1.64 3.41 -10.72
CA LYS A 17 0.29 3.14 -10.21
C LYS A 17 0.41 2.25 -8.97
N TYR A 18 1.10 2.73 -7.94
CA TYR A 18 0.76 2.43 -6.58
C TYR A 18 -0.60 3.06 -6.46
N SER A 19 -1.65 2.24 -6.47
CA SER A 19 -2.95 2.68 -5.97
C SER A 19 -2.66 3.24 -4.58
N HIS A 20 -2.53 4.57 -4.46
CA HIS A 20 -2.31 5.25 -3.20
C HIS A 20 -3.63 5.16 -2.46
N TYR A 21 -3.88 4.01 -1.85
CA TYR A 21 -4.98 3.83 -0.93
C TYR A 21 -4.67 4.72 0.28
N SER A 22 -5.43 5.80 0.43
CA SER A 22 -5.36 6.66 1.61
C SER A 22 -5.61 5.84 2.88
N ALA A 23 -5.06 6.26 4.01
CA ALA A 23 -5.25 5.56 5.29
C ALA A 23 -6.75 5.40 5.63
N GLU A 24 -7.54 6.43 5.33
CA GLU A 24 -9.00 6.44 5.50
C GLU A 24 -9.71 5.41 4.61
N PHE A 25 -9.25 5.25 3.37
CA PHE A 25 -9.79 4.24 2.45
C PHE A 25 -9.49 2.83 2.97
N LYS A 26 -8.24 2.56 3.37
CA LYS A 26 -7.86 1.27 3.95
C LYS A 26 -8.67 0.95 5.21
N LEU A 27 -8.88 1.94 6.07
CA LEU A 27 -9.68 1.79 7.28
C LEU A 27 -11.14 1.46 6.93
N SER A 28 -11.74 2.18 5.98
CA SER A 28 -13.12 1.93 5.55
C SER A 28 -13.29 0.51 5.01
N VAL A 29 -12.32 0.02 4.23
CA VAL A 29 -12.29 -1.35 3.71
C VAL A 29 -12.21 -2.38 4.84
N LEU A 30 -11.32 -2.17 5.82
CA LEU A 30 -11.18 -3.06 6.98
C LEU A 30 -12.42 -3.07 7.87
N GLN A 31 -12.99 -1.89 8.15
CA GLN A 31 -14.23 -1.77 8.93
C GLN A 31 -15.38 -2.47 8.24
N HIS A 32 -15.55 -2.27 6.93
CA HIS A 32 -16.59 -2.95 6.15
C HIS A 32 -16.41 -4.47 6.18
N MET A 33 -15.16 -4.95 6.05
CA MET A 33 -14.83 -6.36 6.17
C MET A 33 -15.22 -6.95 7.53
N TRP A 34 -14.88 -6.27 8.64
CA TRP A 34 -15.21 -6.77 9.99
C TRP A 34 -16.71 -6.72 10.30
N LEU A 35 -17.40 -5.66 9.86
CA LEU A 35 -18.85 -5.49 10.03
C LEU A 35 -19.63 -6.59 9.29
N ASN A 36 -19.22 -6.90 8.07
CA ASN A 36 -19.90 -7.88 7.22
C ASN A 36 -19.29 -9.29 7.31
N ARG A 37 -18.28 -9.49 8.18
CA ARG A 37 -17.55 -10.77 8.34
C ARG A 37 -17.03 -11.33 7.01
N LEU A 38 -16.57 -10.47 6.10
CA LEU A 38 -16.13 -10.84 4.76
C LEU A 38 -14.73 -11.45 4.78
N SER A 39 -14.47 -12.37 3.87
CA SER A 39 -13.13 -12.91 3.66
C SER A 39 -12.23 -11.87 2.97
N TYR A 40 -10.91 -11.93 3.19
CA TYR A 40 -9.96 -11.05 2.49
C TYR A 40 -10.08 -11.08 0.97
N GLN A 41 -10.47 -12.24 0.41
CA GLN A 41 -10.67 -12.41 -1.02
C GLN A 41 -11.94 -11.70 -1.50
N GLU A 42 -13.03 -11.79 -0.76
CA GLU A 42 -14.29 -11.11 -1.08
C GLU A 42 -14.12 -9.59 -0.98
N THR A 43 -13.50 -9.12 0.10
CA THR A 43 -13.13 -7.71 0.26
C THR A 43 -12.23 -7.23 -0.88
N ALA A 44 -11.25 -8.04 -1.31
CA ALA A 44 -10.40 -7.67 -2.43
C ALA A 44 -11.18 -7.56 -3.75
N LEU A 45 -12.14 -8.46 -4.00
CA LEU A 45 -12.98 -8.41 -5.19
C LEU A 45 -13.94 -7.20 -5.17
N LEU A 46 -14.54 -6.90 -4.02
CA LEU A 46 -15.48 -5.77 -3.85
C LEU A 46 -14.83 -4.42 -4.10
N TYR A 47 -13.57 -4.25 -3.67
CA TYR A 47 -12.84 -2.98 -3.77
C TYR A 47 -11.81 -2.96 -4.92
N ASP A 48 -11.89 -3.90 -5.87
CA ASP A 48 -10.96 -4.06 -7.01
C ASP A 48 -9.47 -4.08 -6.58
N ILE A 49 -9.19 -4.69 -5.42
CA ILE A 49 -7.84 -4.81 -4.89
C ILE A 49 -7.17 -6.00 -5.55
N ARG A 50 -6.06 -5.72 -6.23
CA ARG A 50 -5.28 -6.69 -7.01
C ARG A 50 -4.88 -7.98 -6.27
N ASN A 51 -4.77 -7.95 -4.94
CA ASN A 51 -4.40 -9.14 -4.17
C ASN A 51 -4.93 -9.09 -2.74
N LYS A 52 -5.50 -10.20 -2.25
CA LYS A 52 -5.95 -10.37 -0.85
C LYS A 52 -4.84 -10.15 0.18
N SER A 53 -3.58 -10.44 -0.19
CA SER A 53 -2.42 -10.18 0.67
C SER A 53 -2.27 -8.69 1.02
N ILE A 54 -2.80 -7.78 0.19
CA ILE A 54 -2.80 -6.34 0.48
C ILE A 54 -3.74 -6.03 1.65
N VAL A 55 -4.93 -6.64 1.66
CA VAL A 55 -5.93 -6.48 2.74
C VAL A 55 -5.39 -7.07 4.05
N SER A 56 -4.77 -8.25 3.99
CA SER A 56 -4.13 -8.87 5.15
C SER A 56 -2.99 -7.99 5.72
N ALA A 57 -2.18 -7.38 4.85
CA ALA A 57 -1.13 -6.46 5.29
C ALA A 57 -1.72 -5.21 5.98
N TRP A 58 -2.85 -4.69 5.50
CA TRP A 58 -3.53 -3.57 6.16
C TRP A 58 -4.04 -3.96 7.54
N GLU A 59 -4.65 -5.14 7.68
CA GLU A 59 -5.12 -5.61 8.99
C GLU A 59 -3.97 -5.73 10.00
N GLN A 60 -2.85 -6.34 9.59
CA GLN A 60 -1.66 -6.44 10.44
C GLN A 60 -1.11 -5.07 10.84
N SER A 61 -1.04 -4.13 9.90
CA SER A 61 -0.65 -2.75 10.19
C SER A 61 -1.60 -2.10 11.19
N TYR A 62 -2.91 -2.29 11.03
CA TYR A 62 -3.91 -1.78 11.96
C TYR A 62 -3.78 -2.39 13.36
N HIS A 63 -3.56 -3.70 13.49
CA HIS A 63 -3.30 -4.32 14.80
C HIS A 63 -1.99 -3.85 15.45
N SER A 64 -0.97 -3.53 14.64
CA SER A 64 0.33 -3.06 15.14
C SER A 64 0.31 -1.61 15.63
N GLY A 65 -0.59 -0.75 15.13
CA GLY A 65 -0.53 0.67 15.45
C GLY A 65 -1.71 1.51 14.94
N GLY A 66 -2.84 0.90 14.63
CA GLY A 66 -4.08 1.56 14.22
C GLY A 66 -3.97 2.30 12.88
N ILE A 67 -4.79 3.35 12.74
CA ILE A 67 -4.82 4.23 11.55
C ILE A 67 -3.44 4.82 11.19
N PRO A 68 -2.61 5.34 12.13
CA PRO A 68 -1.32 5.90 11.76
C PRO A 68 -0.34 4.85 11.21
N ALA A 69 -0.54 3.56 11.52
CA ALA A 69 0.23 2.46 10.93
C ALA A 69 -0.26 2.03 9.53
N LEU A 70 -1.49 2.40 9.14
CA LEU A 70 -2.01 2.22 7.77
C LEU A 70 -1.45 3.24 6.79
N THR A 71 -0.98 4.39 7.29
CA THR A 71 -0.24 5.38 6.50
C THR A 71 1.06 4.77 6.00
N PRO A 72 1.45 4.96 4.72
CA PRO A 72 2.73 4.50 4.24
C PRO A 72 3.84 5.14 5.08
N ARG A 73 4.46 4.34 5.97
CA ARG A 73 5.69 4.76 6.65
C ARG A 73 6.71 5.06 5.56
N PRO A 74 7.40 6.21 5.59
CA PRO A 74 8.45 6.49 4.62
C PRO A 74 9.43 5.32 4.65
N ARG A 75 9.48 4.56 3.54
CA ARG A 75 10.44 3.47 3.36
C ARG A 75 11.81 4.11 3.14
N GLY A 76 12.45 4.47 4.23
CA GLY A 76 13.87 4.76 4.30
C GLY A 76 14.47 3.91 5.41
N ARG A 77 15.35 2.97 5.06
CA ARG A 77 16.34 2.49 6.02
C ARG A 77 17.19 3.72 6.36
N PRO A 78 17.38 4.13 7.62
CA PRO A 78 18.43 5.09 7.91
C PRO A 78 19.73 4.48 7.36
N ASN A 79 20.35 5.15 6.40
CA ASN A 79 21.67 4.77 5.91
C ASN A 79 22.65 5.06 7.05
N VAL A 80 22.75 4.13 7.99
CA VAL A 80 23.82 4.13 8.98
C VAL A 80 25.05 3.71 8.21
N MET A 81 25.72 4.70 7.61
CA MET A 81 27.10 4.55 7.15
C MET A 81 27.91 4.18 8.40
N SER A 82 28.23 2.90 8.56
CA SER A 82 29.29 2.49 9.47
C SER A 82 30.59 3.13 8.96
N PRO A 83 31.30 3.94 9.76
CA PRO A 83 32.63 4.37 9.38
C PRO A 83 33.53 3.13 9.35
N PHE A 84 34.01 2.77 8.15
CA PHE A 84 35.10 1.81 8.02
C PHE A 84 36.36 2.46 8.61
N LYS A 85 37.11 1.65 9.34
CA LYS A 85 38.24 2.00 10.19
C LYS A 85 39.55 1.75 9.45
#